data_AF-A0A0S3U9V5-F1
#
_entry.id   AF-A0A0S3U9V5-F1
#
_cell.length_a   1.000
_cell.length_b   1.000
_cell.length_c   1.000
_cell.angle_alpha   90.00
_cell.angle_beta   90.00
_cell.angle_gamma   90.00
#
_symmetry.space_group_name_H-M   'P 1'
#
loop_
_entity.id
_entity.type
_entity.pdbx_description
1 polymer ?
#
loop_
_entity_poly.entity_id
_entity_poly.type
_entity_poly.pdbx_seq_one_letter_code
_entity_poly.pdbx_strand_id
1 'polypeptide(L)'
;MKGFQKFLRFCASGTLISFLILCTGCTAIPFLGNGQTLKTDLSMQVEPTRDPGIYQITGSTNLPDQTRLTIQAIRNLQPNSQSESGQSYSILARTEVKVEKGKWQTSLNLLPQDRLEAWQKTARSLNLKSEPEKQVQFLAMTDPTQNSIEIQEQSSTTANQGTSVQFTADGRSYLQAEQILTIEPPTATIAASEKPTQTVVKVAVQPINKATEVKSQTDAELPTKAWMR
;
A
#
# COMPACT_ATOMS: atom_id res chain seq x y z
N MET A 1 104.00 -15.33 -6.95
CA MET A 1 103.55 -14.91 -8.29
C MET A 1 102.81 -13.59 -8.14
N LYS A 2 103.23 -12.57 -8.91
CA LYS A 2 102.46 -11.44 -9.50
C LYS A 2 101.11 -11.14 -8.82
N GLY A 3 100.88 -10.03 -8.11
CA GLY A 3 101.07 -8.64 -8.51
C GLY A 3 99.76 -8.08 -9.08
N PHE A 4 99.11 -7.12 -8.41
CA PHE A 4 98.13 -6.14 -8.95
C PHE A 4 97.72 -5.19 -7.81
N GLN A 5 98.55 -4.18 -7.51
CA GLN A 5 98.35 -2.78 -7.88
C GLN A 5 97.03 -2.14 -7.44
N LYS A 6 97.19 -1.24 -6.46
CA LYS A 6 96.42 -0.01 -6.21
C LYS A 6 96.06 0.70 -7.51
N PHE A 7 94.88 1.32 -7.58
CA PHE A 7 94.67 2.77 -7.77
C PHE A 7 93.24 3.06 -8.25
N LEU A 8 92.64 4.10 -7.64
CA LEU A 8 91.70 5.09 -8.20
C LEU A 8 90.47 5.34 -7.32
N ARG A 9 90.67 6.25 -6.36
CA ARG A 9 89.76 7.38 -6.16
C ARG A 9 89.87 8.25 -7.41
N PHE A 10 88.75 8.63 -8.04
CA PHE A 10 88.47 10.01 -8.46
C PHE A 10 87.08 10.10 -9.15
N CYS A 11 86.52 11.31 -9.10
CA CYS A 11 85.37 11.82 -9.84
C CYS A 11 83.99 11.66 -9.19
N ALA A 12 83.75 12.53 -8.21
CA ALA A 12 82.53 13.32 -8.18
C ALA A 12 82.41 14.13 -9.49
N SER A 13 81.34 13.92 -10.24
CA SER A 13 80.92 14.82 -11.33
C SER A 13 79.44 14.56 -11.58
N GLY A 14 78.65 15.63 -11.48
CA GLY A 14 77.21 15.58 -11.40
C GLY A 14 76.52 14.89 -12.57
N THR A 15 75.60 14.02 -12.23
CA THR A 15 74.43 13.68 -13.06
C THR A 15 73.19 14.13 -12.29
N LEU A 16 72.99 15.45 -12.29
CA LEU A 16 71.65 16.03 -12.42
C LEU A 16 71.04 15.41 -13.69
N ILE A 17 69.75 15.08 -13.66
CA ILE A 17 68.98 14.32 -14.68
C ILE A 17 68.94 12.81 -14.41
N SER A 18 68.40 12.42 -13.25
CA SER A 18 67.75 11.11 -13.11
C SER A 18 66.57 11.20 -12.14
N PHE A 19 65.71 12.20 -12.34
CA PHE A 19 64.48 12.38 -11.58
C PHE A 19 63.35 12.90 -12.48
N LEU A 20 63.16 12.24 -13.64
CA LEU A 20 62.08 12.58 -14.58
C LEU A 20 61.60 11.37 -15.37
N ILE A 21 61.56 10.20 -14.72
CA ILE A 21 60.87 8.99 -15.23
C ILE A 21 60.18 8.30 -14.05
N LEU A 22 59.29 9.03 -13.36
CA LEU A 22 58.13 8.43 -12.70
C LEU A 22 56.94 8.72 -13.61
N CYS A 23 57.01 8.11 -14.79
CA CYS A 23 55.88 7.95 -15.70
C CYS A 23 54.74 7.30 -14.91
N THR A 24 53.73 8.09 -14.59
CA THR A 24 52.36 7.85 -15.07
C THR A 24 51.97 6.36 -15.14
N GLY A 25 52.04 5.70 -13.99
CA GLY A 25 51.34 4.47 -13.72
C GLY A 25 50.05 4.78 -12.98
N CYS A 26 49.18 5.61 -13.57
CA CYS A 26 47.77 5.56 -13.21
C CYS A 26 47.28 4.17 -13.60
N THR A 27 47.45 3.21 -12.71
CA THR A 27 46.58 2.04 -12.70
C THR A 27 45.22 2.60 -12.34
N ALA A 28 44.48 3.02 -13.37
CA ALA A 28 43.04 3.08 -13.30
C ALA A 28 42.64 1.67 -12.87
N ILE A 29 42.38 1.50 -11.57
CA ILE A 29 41.73 0.31 -11.04
C ILE A 29 40.45 0.23 -11.86
N PRO A 30 40.28 -0.77 -12.72
CA PRO A 30 39.00 -1.00 -13.33
C PRO A 30 38.15 -1.54 -12.18
N PHE A 31 37.57 -0.65 -11.39
CA PHE A 31 36.37 -0.97 -10.66
C PHE A 31 35.28 -1.13 -11.72
N LEU A 32 35.39 -2.23 -12.47
CA LEU A 32 34.33 -2.87 -13.22
C LEU A 32 33.34 -3.42 -12.18
N GLY A 33 32.75 -2.51 -11.41
CA GLY A 33 31.38 -2.70 -11.02
C GLY A 33 30.60 -2.52 -12.31
N ASN A 34 30.29 -3.64 -12.97
CA ASN A 34 29.18 -3.69 -13.89
C ASN A 34 28.01 -3.01 -13.18
N GLY A 35 27.74 -1.76 -13.54
CA GLY A 35 26.50 -1.08 -13.20
C GLY A 35 25.39 -1.76 -14.00
N GLN A 36 25.12 -3.03 -13.69
CA GLN A 36 23.84 -3.62 -14.00
C GLN A 36 22.85 -2.78 -13.21
N THR A 37 22.19 -1.84 -13.89
CA THR A 37 20.96 -1.27 -13.37
C THR A 37 20.03 -2.46 -13.13
N LEU A 38 19.89 -2.83 -11.86
CA LEU A 38 19.01 -3.93 -11.46
C LEU A 38 17.60 -3.46 -11.75
N LYS A 39 17.10 -3.85 -12.93
CA LYS A 39 15.73 -3.56 -13.34
C LYS A 39 14.79 -4.19 -12.32
N THR A 40 13.87 -3.40 -11.79
CA THR A 40 12.99 -3.84 -10.71
C THR A 40 11.84 -4.66 -11.29
N ASP A 41 11.48 -5.73 -10.59
CA ASP A 41 10.40 -6.65 -10.94
C ASP A 41 9.42 -6.73 -9.76
N LEU A 42 8.12 -6.66 -10.06
CA LEU A 42 7.04 -6.94 -9.14
C LEU A 42 5.94 -7.67 -9.91
N SER A 43 5.63 -8.91 -9.52
CA SER A 43 4.58 -9.72 -10.12
C SER A 43 3.49 -10.01 -9.10
N MET A 44 2.26 -10.24 -9.57
CA MET A 44 1.11 -10.58 -8.74
C MET A 44 0.20 -11.57 -9.45
N GLN A 45 -0.32 -12.52 -8.67
CA GLN A 45 -1.35 -13.46 -9.05
C GLN A 45 -2.45 -13.48 -7.98
N VAL A 46 -3.70 -13.41 -8.44
CA VAL A 46 -4.90 -13.40 -7.60
C VAL A 46 -5.75 -14.62 -7.92
N GLU A 47 -6.12 -15.36 -6.88
CA GLU A 47 -6.95 -16.56 -6.98
C GLU A 47 -8.09 -16.53 -5.94
N PRO A 48 -9.33 -16.91 -6.31
CA PRO A 48 -10.40 -17.07 -5.33
C PRO A 48 -10.12 -18.24 -4.40
N THR A 49 -10.48 -18.11 -3.13
CA THR A 49 -10.43 -19.22 -2.17
C THR A 49 -11.76 -19.98 -2.12
N ARG A 50 -11.86 -20.97 -1.21
CA ARG A 50 -13.13 -21.67 -0.95
C ARG A 50 -14.15 -20.79 -0.21
N ASP A 51 -13.67 -19.77 0.50
CA ASP A 51 -14.52 -18.88 1.28
C ASP A 51 -15.00 -17.72 0.42
N PRO A 52 -16.33 -17.50 0.30
CA PRO A 52 -16.87 -16.45 -0.55
C PRO A 52 -16.32 -15.07 -0.20
N GLY A 53 -15.85 -14.34 -1.23
CA GLY A 53 -15.29 -13.00 -1.07
C GLY A 53 -13.85 -12.96 -0.59
N ILE A 54 -13.23 -14.10 -0.25
CA ILE A 54 -11.82 -14.16 0.14
C ILE A 54 -10.96 -14.58 -1.05
N TYR A 55 -9.95 -13.77 -1.35
CA TYR A 55 -9.00 -13.96 -2.43
C TYR A 55 -7.60 -14.13 -1.88
N GLN A 56 -6.92 -15.17 -2.36
CA GLN A 56 -5.51 -15.41 -2.11
C GLN A 56 -4.68 -14.62 -3.13
N ILE A 57 -3.72 -13.86 -2.63
CA ILE A 57 -2.85 -13.04 -3.46
C ILE A 57 -1.41 -13.48 -3.20
N THR A 58 -0.69 -13.75 -4.27
CA THR A 58 0.71 -14.18 -4.24
C THR A 58 1.50 -13.38 -5.26
N GLY A 59 2.80 -13.24 -5.05
CA GLY A 59 3.66 -12.59 -6.02
C GLY A 59 5.14 -12.82 -5.77
N SER A 60 5.94 -12.36 -6.72
CA SER A 60 7.40 -12.35 -6.63
C SER A 60 7.95 -10.96 -6.90
N THR A 61 9.17 -10.71 -6.43
CA THR A 61 9.87 -9.45 -6.66
C THR A 61 11.36 -9.62 -6.43
N ASN A 62 12.18 -8.76 -7.02
CA ASN A 62 13.60 -8.64 -6.71
C ASN A 62 13.92 -7.50 -5.70
N LEU A 63 12.89 -6.91 -5.08
CA LEU A 63 13.03 -5.94 -4.00
C LEU A 63 13.72 -6.57 -2.77
N PRO A 64 14.41 -5.77 -1.93
CA PRO A 64 15.01 -6.25 -0.70
C PRO A 64 14.01 -6.93 0.24
N ASP A 65 14.48 -7.91 1.00
CA ASP A 65 13.69 -8.49 2.08
C ASP A 65 13.21 -7.42 3.05
N GLN A 66 12.05 -7.65 3.65
CA GLN A 66 11.35 -6.70 4.53
C GLN A 66 10.81 -5.44 3.84
N THR A 67 10.97 -5.28 2.52
CA THR A 67 10.25 -4.25 1.76
C THR A 67 8.74 -4.42 1.99
N ARG A 68 8.07 -3.32 2.35
CA ARG A 68 6.63 -3.29 2.56
C ARG A 68 5.92 -3.12 1.22
N LEU A 69 4.87 -3.90 1.03
CA LEU A 69 3.94 -3.79 -0.07
C LEU A 69 2.54 -3.50 0.48
N THR A 70 1.87 -2.52 -0.11
CA THR A 70 0.45 -2.27 0.10
C THR A 70 -0.34 -3.03 -0.95
N ILE A 71 -1.18 -3.96 -0.50
CA ILE A 71 -2.05 -4.76 -1.36
C ILE A 71 -3.48 -4.27 -1.18
N GLN A 72 -4.17 -3.93 -2.27
CA GLN A 72 -5.55 -3.46 -2.22
C GLN A 72 -6.38 -3.95 -3.39
N ALA A 73 -7.69 -4.03 -3.17
CA ALA A 73 -8.67 -4.29 -4.21
C ALA A 73 -9.57 -3.06 -4.34
N ILE A 74 -9.74 -2.55 -5.56
CA ILE A 74 -10.58 -1.40 -5.86
C ILE A 74 -11.64 -1.74 -6.90
N ARG A 75 -12.80 -1.10 -6.77
CA ARG A 75 -13.90 -1.17 -7.73
C ARG A 75 -14.29 0.24 -8.13
N ASN A 76 -14.35 0.49 -9.43
CA ASN A 76 -14.87 1.74 -9.96
C ASN A 76 -16.37 1.84 -9.75
N LEU A 77 -16.82 3.04 -9.45
CA LEU A 77 -18.22 3.40 -9.26
C LEU A 77 -18.57 4.47 -10.27
N GLN A 78 -19.55 4.18 -11.11
CA GLN A 78 -20.10 5.15 -12.04
C GLN A 78 -21.17 5.98 -11.32
N PRO A 79 -21.08 7.32 -11.39
CA PRO A 79 -22.13 8.19 -10.88
C PRO A 79 -23.40 8.00 -11.74
N ASN A 80 -24.56 7.93 -11.08
CA ASN A 80 -25.84 7.75 -11.77
C ASN A 80 -26.33 9.05 -12.47
N SER A 81 -25.62 10.16 -12.31
CA SER A 81 -25.95 11.46 -12.92
C SER A 81 -24.82 11.92 -13.83
N GLN A 82 -25.14 12.21 -15.09
CA GLN A 82 -24.22 12.74 -16.12
C GLN A 82 -23.49 14.04 -15.72
N SER A 83 -23.92 14.72 -14.66
CA SER A 83 -23.38 16.00 -14.21
C SER A 83 -22.17 15.88 -13.28
N GLU A 84 -21.90 14.72 -12.70
CA GLU A 84 -20.71 14.50 -11.87
C GLU A 84 -19.61 13.87 -12.72
N SER A 85 -18.77 14.70 -13.33
CA SER A 85 -17.68 14.29 -14.24
C SER A 85 -16.46 13.71 -13.50
N GLY A 86 -16.69 12.94 -12.44
CA GLY A 86 -15.64 12.31 -11.63
C GLY A 86 -15.79 10.80 -11.64
N GLN A 87 -14.77 10.08 -12.10
CA GLN A 87 -14.68 8.65 -11.87
C GLN A 87 -14.47 8.43 -10.37
N SER A 88 -15.45 7.81 -9.72
CA SER A 88 -15.36 7.45 -8.32
C SER A 88 -14.90 6.01 -8.19
N TYR A 89 -14.28 5.66 -7.07
CA TYR A 89 -13.87 4.29 -6.79
C TYR A 89 -14.06 4.00 -5.31
N SER A 90 -14.15 2.71 -4.98
CA SER A 90 -14.15 2.21 -3.62
C SER A 90 -13.01 1.24 -3.42
N ILE A 91 -12.27 1.43 -2.33
CA ILE A 91 -11.36 0.42 -1.82
C ILE A 91 -12.21 -0.64 -1.13
N LEU A 92 -12.23 -1.85 -1.68
CA LEU A 92 -12.99 -2.98 -1.13
C LEU A 92 -12.28 -3.58 0.08
N ALA A 93 -10.96 -3.74 -0.02
CA ALA A 93 -10.10 -4.23 1.04
C ALA A 93 -8.65 -3.74 0.82
N ARG A 94 -7.88 -3.63 1.91
CA ARG A 94 -6.47 -3.26 1.90
C ARG A 94 -5.72 -4.00 3.01
N THR A 95 -4.50 -4.43 2.74
CA THR A 95 -3.57 -4.98 3.73
C THR A 95 -2.13 -4.62 3.36
N GLU A 96 -1.24 -4.66 4.35
CA GLU A 96 0.20 -4.62 4.13
C GLU A 96 0.78 -6.04 4.19
N VAL A 97 1.85 -6.27 3.43
CA VAL A 97 2.65 -7.50 3.46
C VAL A 97 4.13 -7.15 3.31
N LYS A 98 5.02 -8.01 3.77
CA LYS A 98 6.46 -7.87 3.59
C LYS A 98 6.99 -8.87 2.58
N VAL A 99 8.03 -8.46 1.85
CA VAL A 99 8.80 -9.35 1.00
C VAL A 99 9.68 -10.26 1.85
N GLU A 100 9.63 -11.55 1.54
CA GLU A 100 10.46 -12.60 2.15
C GLU A 100 11.08 -13.47 1.05
N LYS A 101 12.40 -13.40 0.89
CA LYS A 101 13.18 -14.16 -0.09
C LYS A 101 12.65 -13.97 -1.51
N GLY A 102 12.35 -12.72 -1.87
CA GLY A 102 11.82 -12.35 -3.19
C GLY A 102 10.39 -12.82 -3.46
N LYS A 103 9.65 -13.26 -2.44
CA LYS A 103 8.25 -13.68 -2.54
C LYS A 103 7.41 -12.92 -1.52
N TRP A 104 6.11 -12.85 -1.78
CA TRP A 104 5.15 -12.28 -0.84
C TRP A 104 3.78 -12.92 -1.05
N GLN A 105 2.98 -12.95 0.01
CA GLN A 105 1.67 -13.59 0.00
C GLN A 105 0.75 -12.96 1.05
N THR A 106 -0.52 -12.74 0.69
CA THR A 106 -1.55 -12.26 1.62
C THR A 106 -2.95 -12.68 1.17
N SER A 107 -3.97 -12.37 1.95
CA SER A 107 -5.38 -12.56 1.55
C SER A 107 -6.17 -11.27 1.72
N LEU A 108 -7.13 -11.04 0.81
CA LEU A 108 -8.08 -9.95 0.92
C LEU A 108 -9.50 -10.51 1.02
N ASN A 109 -10.26 -10.03 2.00
CA ASN A 109 -11.68 -10.29 2.11
C ASN A 109 -12.48 -9.09 1.57
N LEU A 110 -13.07 -9.26 0.38
CA LEU A 110 -13.90 -8.25 -0.28
C LEU A 110 -15.33 -8.19 0.31
N LEU A 111 -15.75 -9.26 1.00
CA LEU A 111 -17.06 -9.41 1.61
C LEU A 111 -16.92 -9.65 3.13
N PRO A 112 -16.74 -8.58 3.92
CA PRO A 112 -16.80 -8.67 5.38
C PRO A 112 -18.14 -9.28 5.86
N GLN A 113 -18.27 -9.58 7.16
CA GLN A 113 -19.33 -10.42 7.74
C GLN A 113 -20.78 -10.13 7.27
N ASP A 114 -21.10 -8.87 6.96
CA ASP A 114 -22.40 -8.44 6.47
C ASP A 114 -22.67 -8.77 4.99
N ARG A 115 -21.71 -9.42 4.31
CA ARG A 115 -21.72 -9.79 2.89
C ARG A 115 -21.94 -8.59 1.96
N LEU A 116 -21.48 -7.42 2.40
CA LEU A 116 -21.53 -6.18 1.65
C LEU A 116 -20.12 -5.68 1.39
N GLU A 117 -19.91 -5.23 0.16
CA GLU A 117 -18.72 -4.47 -0.19
C GLU A 117 -18.73 -3.10 0.50
N ALA A 118 -17.55 -2.51 0.71
CA ALA A 118 -17.39 -1.25 1.43
C ALA A 118 -18.30 -0.12 0.87
N TRP A 119 -18.39 0.02 -0.46
CA TRP A 119 -19.22 1.05 -1.09
C TRP A 119 -20.71 0.88 -0.82
N GLN A 120 -21.21 -0.35 -0.69
CA GLN A 120 -22.63 -0.60 -0.44
C GLN A 120 -23.03 -0.12 0.95
N LYS A 121 -22.12 -0.23 1.92
CA LYS A 121 -22.33 0.28 3.28
C LYS A 121 -22.49 1.79 3.26
N THR A 122 -21.55 2.48 2.62
CA THR A 122 -21.55 3.94 2.46
C THR A 122 -22.77 4.42 1.67
N ALA A 123 -23.08 3.75 0.55
CA ALA A 123 -24.23 4.09 -0.29
C ALA A 123 -25.55 3.95 0.48
N ARG A 124 -25.70 2.91 1.30
CA ARG A 124 -26.89 2.75 2.16
C ARG A 124 -26.96 3.79 3.27
N SER A 125 -25.85 4.08 3.95
CA SER A 125 -25.85 5.05 5.05
C SER A 125 -26.13 6.48 4.57
N LEU A 126 -25.71 6.81 3.35
CA LEU A 126 -25.82 8.15 2.79
C LEU A 126 -26.92 8.28 1.73
N ASN A 127 -27.69 7.22 1.49
CA ASN A 127 -28.71 7.14 0.43
C ASN A 127 -28.17 7.56 -0.95
N LEU A 128 -26.93 7.17 -1.27
CA LEU A 128 -26.29 7.47 -2.55
C LEU A 128 -26.65 6.41 -3.58
N LYS A 129 -26.82 6.86 -4.83
CA LYS A 129 -27.00 5.98 -5.98
C LYS A 129 -25.67 5.89 -6.73
N SER A 130 -25.02 4.73 -6.67
CA SER A 130 -23.79 4.45 -7.40
C SER A 130 -23.94 3.14 -8.16
N GLU A 131 -23.46 3.11 -9.39
CA GLU A 131 -23.46 1.89 -10.21
C GLU A 131 -22.05 1.28 -10.20
N PRO A 132 -21.86 0.10 -9.58
CA PRO A 132 -20.56 -0.54 -9.54
C PRO A 132 -20.19 -1.14 -10.90
N GLU A 133 -18.93 -0.97 -11.33
CA GLU A 133 -18.40 -1.77 -12.43
C GLU A 133 -18.25 -3.24 -12.01
N LYS A 134 -18.33 -4.16 -12.98
CA LYS A 134 -18.16 -5.60 -12.73
C LYS A 134 -16.71 -6.03 -12.50
N GLN A 135 -15.76 -5.15 -12.80
CA GLN A 135 -14.35 -5.41 -12.66
C GLN A 135 -13.84 -4.96 -11.29
N VAL A 136 -12.98 -5.76 -10.70
CA VAL A 136 -12.19 -5.42 -9.51
C VAL A 136 -10.73 -5.43 -9.91
N GLN A 137 -10.06 -4.33 -9.62
CA GLN A 137 -8.64 -4.14 -9.86
C GLN A 137 -7.91 -4.43 -8.55
N PHE A 138 -7.08 -5.47 -8.57
CA PHE A 138 -6.15 -5.76 -7.49
C PHE A 138 -4.85 -5.05 -7.78
N LEU A 139 -4.26 -4.46 -6.75
CA LEU A 139 -3.05 -3.65 -6.84
C LEU A 139 -2.06 -4.10 -5.75
N ALA A 140 -0.81 -4.27 -6.13
CA ALA A 140 0.32 -4.39 -5.22
C ALA A 140 1.26 -3.21 -5.45
N MET A 141 1.53 -2.43 -4.40
CA MET A 141 2.29 -1.19 -4.52
C MET A 141 3.42 -1.11 -3.49
N THR A 142 4.57 -0.55 -3.87
CA THR A 142 5.62 -0.19 -2.90
C THR A 142 5.31 1.17 -2.26
N ASP A 143 5.97 1.46 -1.14
CA ASP A 143 6.00 2.82 -0.62
C ASP A 143 6.68 3.77 -1.64
N PRO A 144 6.18 5.01 -1.81
CA PRO A 144 6.83 5.97 -2.69
C PRO A 144 8.25 6.29 -2.25
N THR A 145 9.15 6.50 -3.20
CA THR A 145 10.56 6.83 -2.95
C THR A 145 11.02 8.00 -3.82
N GLN A 146 12.05 8.72 -3.35
CA GLN A 146 12.67 9.80 -4.11
C GLN A 146 13.59 9.27 -5.23
N ASN A 147 13.94 7.99 -5.19
CA ASN A 147 14.79 7.38 -6.21
C ASN A 147 13.98 7.09 -7.48
N SER A 148 14.61 7.23 -8.63
CA SER A 148 14.06 6.74 -9.90
C SER A 148 14.03 5.21 -9.89
N ILE A 149 12.88 4.63 -10.19
CA ILE A 149 12.74 3.19 -10.35
C ILE A 149 12.74 2.85 -11.84
N GLU A 150 13.65 1.99 -12.26
CA GLU A 150 13.61 1.38 -13.59
C GLU A 150 12.94 0.01 -13.47
N ILE A 151 11.96 -0.25 -14.34
CA ILE A 151 11.30 -1.57 -14.42
C ILE A 151 11.91 -2.42 -15.51
N GLN A 152 11.93 -3.73 -15.26
CA GLN A 152 12.12 -4.68 -16.35
C GLN A 152 10.80 -4.71 -17.12
N GLU A 153 10.83 -4.42 -18.42
CA GLU A 153 9.66 -4.62 -19.28
C GLU A 153 9.22 -6.08 -19.18
N GLN A 154 8.23 -6.34 -18.34
CA GLN A 154 7.54 -7.60 -18.31
C GLN A 154 6.49 -7.52 -19.40
N SER A 155 6.75 -8.23 -20.50
CA SER A 155 5.76 -8.42 -21.55
C SER A 155 4.62 -9.25 -20.96
N SER A 156 3.60 -8.58 -20.44
CA SER A 156 2.38 -9.19 -19.95
C SER A 156 1.64 -9.79 -21.16
N THR A 157 1.71 -11.11 -21.32
CA THR A 157 0.98 -11.84 -22.36
C THR A 157 -0.53 -11.83 -22.17
N THR A 158 -1.02 -11.31 -21.04
CA THR A 158 -2.42 -11.26 -20.67
C THR A 158 -2.85 -9.82 -20.44
N ALA A 159 -3.91 -9.37 -21.13
CA ALA A 159 -4.41 -7.99 -21.09
C ALA A 159 -4.84 -7.49 -19.69
N ASN A 160 -4.96 -8.39 -18.71
CA ASN A 160 -5.47 -8.11 -17.37
C ASN A 160 -4.39 -8.07 -16.29
N GLN A 161 -3.11 -8.10 -16.66
CA GLN A 161 -1.98 -8.04 -15.73
C GLN A 161 -0.94 -7.06 -16.24
N GLY A 162 -0.29 -6.31 -15.34
CA GLY A 162 0.77 -5.39 -15.73
C GLY A 162 1.54 -4.84 -14.54
N THR A 163 2.76 -4.37 -14.81
CA THR A 163 3.63 -3.72 -13.82
C THR A 163 4.09 -2.38 -14.37
N SER A 164 4.00 -1.34 -13.55
CA SER A 164 4.27 0.03 -13.95
C SER A 164 4.95 0.82 -12.84
N VAL A 165 5.69 1.85 -13.24
CA VAL A 165 6.16 2.89 -12.32
C VAL A 165 5.13 4.01 -12.34
N GLN A 166 4.68 4.38 -11.16
CA GLN A 166 3.73 5.45 -10.94
C GLN A 166 4.39 6.58 -10.17
N PHE A 167 3.81 7.78 -10.23
CA PHE A 167 4.35 8.97 -9.58
C PHE A 167 3.30 9.61 -8.70
N THR A 168 3.69 9.99 -7.50
CA THR A 168 2.88 10.81 -6.60
C THR A 168 2.89 12.28 -7.05
N ALA A 169 1.97 13.09 -6.53
CA ALA A 169 1.88 14.52 -6.85
C ALA A 169 3.14 15.32 -6.45
N ASP A 170 3.90 14.86 -5.45
CA ASP A 170 5.19 15.42 -5.03
C ASP A 170 6.39 14.86 -5.79
N GLY A 171 6.16 14.05 -6.85
CA GLY A 171 7.20 13.56 -7.76
C GLY A 171 7.96 12.32 -7.27
N ARG A 172 7.52 11.67 -6.19
CA ARG A 172 8.09 10.39 -5.73
C ARG A 172 7.57 9.26 -6.62
N SER A 173 8.43 8.31 -6.94
CA SER A 173 8.04 7.15 -7.75
C SER A 173 7.69 5.95 -6.86
N TYR A 174 6.78 5.10 -7.33
CA TYR A 174 6.47 3.82 -6.70
C TYR A 174 6.19 2.76 -7.76
N LEU A 175 6.40 1.49 -7.42
CA LEU A 175 6.01 0.38 -8.28
C LEU A 175 4.57 -0.02 -8.02
N GLN A 176 3.87 -0.38 -9.09
CA GLN A 176 2.52 -0.91 -9.05
C GLN A 176 2.42 -2.12 -9.96
N ALA A 177 2.08 -3.26 -9.39
CA ALA A 177 1.59 -4.42 -10.14
C ALA A 177 0.07 -4.49 -10.04
N GLU A 178 -0.57 -4.89 -11.13
CA GLU A 178 -2.01 -4.88 -11.28
C GLU A 178 -2.50 -6.23 -11.80
N GLN A 179 -3.67 -6.64 -11.30
CA GLN A 179 -4.47 -7.70 -11.89
C GLN A 179 -5.96 -7.37 -11.85
N ILE A 180 -6.64 -7.45 -13.00
CA ILE A 180 -8.09 -7.20 -13.11
C ILE A 180 -8.84 -8.53 -13.15
N LEU A 181 -9.86 -8.68 -12.29
CA LEU A 181 -10.79 -9.80 -12.30
C LEU A 181 -12.23 -9.33 -12.46
N THR A 182 -13.04 -10.10 -13.20
CA THR A 182 -14.49 -9.89 -13.24
C THR A 182 -15.12 -10.54 -12.01
N ILE A 183 -15.62 -9.71 -11.09
CA ILE A 183 -16.27 -10.14 -9.85
C ILE A 183 -17.60 -9.40 -9.79
N GLU A 184 -18.71 -10.12 -9.98
CA GLU A 184 -20.04 -9.51 -9.89
C GLU A 184 -20.26 -8.91 -8.50
N PRO A 185 -20.76 -7.65 -8.40
CA PRO A 185 -21.09 -7.05 -7.12
C PRO A 185 -22.10 -7.92 -6.37
N PRO A 186 -21.96 -8.07 -5.04
CA PRO A 186 -22.89 -8.88 -4.26
C PRO A 186 -24.29 -8.29 -4.38
N THR A 187 -25.20 -9.07 -4.98
CA THR A 187 -26.63 -8.77 -4.96
C THR A 187 -27.05 -8.95 -3.52
N ALA A 188 -27.59 -7.90 -2.89
CA ALA A 188 -28.02 -7.92 -1.51
C ALA A 188 -29.17 -8.93 -1.30
N THR A 189 -28.84 -10.22 -1.23
CA THR A 189 -29.77 -11.24 -0.81
C THR A 189 -29.62 -11.30 0.68
N ILE A 190 -30.52 -10.60 1.37
CA ILE A 190 -30.73 -10.80 2.80
C ILE A 190 -31.11 -12.28 2.92
N ALA A 191 -30.15 -13.15 3.26
CA ALA A 191 -30.50 -14.37 3.94
C ALA A 191 -31.24 -13.90 5.18
N ALA A 192 -32.52 -14.22 5.28
CA ALA A 192 -33.38 -13.82 6.38
C ALA A 192 -32.74 -14.32 7.68
N SER A 193 -31.90 -13.48 8.29
CA SER A 193 -31.48 -13.64 9.66
C SER A 193 -32.72 -13.46 10.50
N GLU A 194 -32.98 -14.46 11.34
CA GLU A 194 -34.18 -14.59 12.15
C GLU A 194 -34.53 -13.26 12.82
N LYS A 195 -35.80 -12.90 12.67
CA LYS A 195 -36.47 -11.81 13.37
C LYS A 195 -36.00 -11.84 14.84
N PRO A 196 -35.40 -10.78 15.40
CA PRO A 196 -35.14 -10.75 16.83
C PRO A 196 -36.50 -10.85 17.51
N THR A 197 -36.73 -11.96 18.20
CA THR A 197 -37.90 -12.14 19.05
C THR A 197 -37.77 -11.09 20.14
N GLN A 198 -38.46 -9.96 19.98
CA GLN A 198 -38.62 -8.99 21.04
C GLN A 198 -39.39 -9.68 22.16
N THR A 199 -38.68 -10.19 23.17
CA THR A 199 -39.28 -10.55 24.44
C THR A 199 -39.70 -9.27 25.12
N VAL A 200 -40.94 -8.84 24.86
CA VAL A 200 -41.59 -7.77 25.61
C VAL A 200 -41.79 -8.29 27.03
N VAL A 201 -40.88 -7.93 27.93
CA VAL A 201 -41.10 -8.06 29.37
C VAL A 201 -42.16 -7.03 29.74
N LYS A 202 -43.42 -7.47 29.85
CA LYS A 202 -44.50 -6.67 30.44
C LYS A 202 -44.18 -6.49 31.93
N VAL A 203 -43.59 -5.35 32.28
CA VAL A 203 -43.51 -4.92 33.68
C VAL A 203 -44.90 -4.38 34.06
N ALA A 204 -45.61 -5.12 34.90
CA ALA A 204 -46.87 -4.66 35.48
C ALA A 204 -46.56 -3.56 36.51
N VAL A 205 -46.93 -2.32 36.21
CA VAL A 205 -46.88 -1.21 37.16
C VAL A 205 -48.23 -1.15 37.87
N GLN A 206 -48.23 -1.35 39.20
CA GLN A 206 -49.42 -1.17 40.03
C GLN A 206 -49.80 0.32 40.12
N PRO A 207 -51.09 0.68 40.04
CA PRO A 207 -51.53 2.06 40.18
C PRO A 207 -51.55 2.49 41.65
N ILE A 208 -50.79 3.53 41.99
CA ILE A 208 -50.90 4.23 43.27
C ILE A 208 -51.87 5.40 43.08
N ASN A 209 -53.13 5.20 43.47
CA ASN A 209 -54.07 6.28 43.73
C ASN A 209 -53.84 6.81 45.15
N LYS A 210 -53.50 8.09 45.27
CA LYS A 210 -53.66 9.05 46.41
C LYS A 210 -52.61 10.16 46.23
N ALA A 211 -52.83 11.46 46.38
CA ALA A 211 -54.01 12.30 46.60
C ALA A 211 -53.53 13.77 46.40
N THR A 212 -54.48 14.67 46.15
CA THR A 212 -54.45 16.11 46.54
C THR A 212 -53.64 17.10 45.68
N GLU A 213 -54.40 17.82 44.83
CA GLU A 213 -54.53 19.29 44.73
C GLU A 213 -53.40 20.26 45.19
N VAL A 214 -53.14 21.24 44.29
CA VAL A 214 -52.73 22.65 44.50
C VAL A 214 -51.27 22.94 44.91
N LYS A 215 -50.48 23.56 44.02
CA LYS A 215 -50.30 25.04 43.87
C LYS A 215 -49.22 25.38 42.83
N SER A 216 -49.54 26.29 41.91
CA SER A 216 -48.53 27.04 41.13
C SER A 216 -47.71 27.94 42.06
N GLN A 217 -46.39 27.96 41.88
CA GLN A 217 -45.60 29.10 42.33
C GLN A 217 -44.38 29.35 41.43
N THR A 218 -44.38 30.59 40.97
CA THR A 218 -43.45 31.34 40.14
C THR A 218 -42.12 31.61 40.86
N ASP A 219 -41.06 31.82 40.06
CA ASP A 219 -39.73 32.38 40.37
C ASP A 219 -38.77 31.60 41.31
N ALA A 220 -37.64 31.17 40.74
CA ALA A 220 -36.33 31.21 41.42
C ALA A 220 -35.17 31.07 40.41
N GLU A 221 -34.13 31.87 40.64
CA GLU A 221 -32.97 32.17 39.81
C GLU A 221 -32.02 31.00 39.48
N LEU A 222 -31.28 31.18 38.38
CA LEU A 222 -30.10 30.41 38.00
C LEU A 222 -28.93 30.62 39.00
N PRO A 223 -28.37 29.55 39.58
CA PRO A 223 -27.12 29.68 40.31
C PRO A 223 -25.93 29.76 39.35
N THR A 224 -25.41 30.98 39.21
CA THR A 224 -24.04 31.27 38.79
C THR A 224 -23.09 30.85 39.92
N LYS A 225 -22.28 29.82 39.69
CA LYS A 225 -20.88 29.62 40.16
C LYS A 225 -20.54 28.12 40.19
N ALA A 226 -19.70 27.72 39.24
CA ALA A 226 -18.73 26.65 39.45
C ALA A 226 -17.42 27.10 38.77
N TRP A 227 -16.55 27.72 39.57
CA TRP A 227 -15.20 28.13 39.18
C TRP A 227 -14.24 26.94 39.27
N MET A 228 -13.31 26.92 38.33
CA MET A 228 -11.90 26.52 38.41
C MET A 228 -11.45 25.58 39.54
N ARG A 229 -10.81 24.49 39.14
CA ARG A 229 -9.40 24.22 39.47
C ARG A 229 -8.74 23.43 38.36
#